data_AF-A0A1J5RRQ5-F1
#
_entry.id   AF-A0A1J5RRQ5-F1
#
_cell.length_a   1.000
_cell.length_b   1.000
_cell.length_c   1.000
_cell.angle_alpha   90.00
_cell.angle_beta   90.00
_cell.angle_gamma   90.00
#
_symmetry.space_group_name_H-M   'P 1'
#
loop_
_entity.id
_entity.type
_entity.pdbx_description
1 polymer ?
#
loop_
_entity_poly.entity_id
_entity_poly.type
_entity_poly.pdbx_seq_one_letter_code
_entity_poly.pdbx_strand_id
1 'polypeptide(L)'
;MLFDWRKHRVLLVDGDDQFRFWVRGLLLQQRAAGVLSLGTVQGSEEEVCRQGPSLALLELNGDGAALFAFLHWLRGHAETTLAQLPVILMIKDVDKAVLEQASVYGIQGVLKKPLSGDLLMKALVSVARNPRAVTYQPPRPAAAAAFSLPLASAPPKPLHSPASAPAAPARAAARPGAPMAGGGGALRLPAGKSPAGPAGAKGTYGEEPPPPAAAPQGIEGLEPPPAVKAKATFADDLAPPPAAPPLAFEPASPPPDKAVKKRKAPAEPRPNDGKAVAGRDLDAILEEHARWVCSGGTEGRRAVLEGEDLSGRTLAEAPLTNASLRRCDLSGSDLGGAELHGADLRHAEILGGVLSGANLAVARLRHARLRGCRLEGANLTGADLAGADLSGALCAEADFKGANLLGAVLDDTDLSAAKGLTQAQLETVRGTLKTRLPPGLFLPGGD
;
A
#
# COMPACT_ATOMS: atom_id res chain seq x y z
N MET A 1 -29.50 7.10 -3.02
CA MET A 1 -29.13 6.09 -2.00
C MET A 1 -27.62 5.96 -1.98
N LEU A 2 -26.98 6.13 -0.81
CA LEU A 2 -25.55 5.82 -0.65
C LEU A 2 -25.33 4.31 -0.90
N PHE A 3 -24.21 3.96 -1.52
CA PHE A 3 -23.84 2.56 -1.76
C PHE A 3 -23.39 1.92 -0.44
N ASP A 4 -23.91 0.73 -0.12
CA ASP A 4 -23.65 0.06 1.17
C ASP A 4 -22.47 -0.91 1.09
N TRP A 5 -21.29 -0.39 1.38
CA TRP A 5 -20.03 -1.15 1.38
C TRP A 5 -19.99 -2.28 2.42
N ARG A 6 -20.83 -2.27 3.46
CA ARG A 6 -20.80 -3.27 4.54
C ARG A 6 -21.22 -4.66 4.09
N LYS A 7 -21.78 -4.78 2.88
CA LYS A 7 -22.16 -6.05 2.24
C LYS A 7 -21.07 -6.60 1.33
N HIS A 8 -20.02 -5.82 1.06
CA HIS A 8 -19.02 -6.15 0.07
C HIS A 8 -17.67 -6.45 0.70
N ARG A 9 -17.19 -7.68 0.47
CA ARG A 9 -15.79 -8.07 0.67
C ARG A 9 -15.06 -7.94 -0.65
N VAL A 10 -13.93 -7.23 -0.65
CA VAL A 10 -13.17 -6.95 -1.86
C VAL A 10 -11.87 -7.75 -1.86
N LEU A 11 -11.64 -8.53 -2.90
CA LEU A 11 -10.33 -9.12 -3.21
C LEU A 11 -9.52 -8.07 -3.97
N LEU A 12 -8.33 -7.76 -3.47
CA LEU A 12 -7.38 -6.82 -4.04
C LEU A 12 -6.07 -7.56 -4.29
N VAL A 13 -5.71 -7.75 -5.55
CA VAL A 13 -4.42 -8.34 -5.93
C VAL A 13 -3.64 -7.34 -6.74
N ASP A 14 -2.46 -6.99 -6.25
CA ASP A 14 -1.58 -6.02 -6.90
C ASP A 14 -0.16 -6.26 -6.43
N GLY A 15 0.85 -6.24 -7.29
CA GLY A 15 2.25 -6.42 -6.90
C GLY A 15 2.82 -5.22 -6.13
N ASP A 16 2.18 -4.05 -6.23
CA ASP A 16 2.61 -2.84 -5.52
C ASP A 16 1.94 -2.74 -4.14
N ASP A 17 2.74 -2.95 -3.10
CA ASP A 17 2.31 -2.89 -1.70
C ASP A 17 1.74 -1.51 -1.31
N GLN A 18 2.29 -0.40 -1.85
CA GLN A 18 1.81 0.96 -1.58
C GLN A 18 0.43 1.16 -2.19
N PHE A 19 0.25 0.68 -3.42
CA PHE A 19 -1.05 0.71 -4.10
C PHE A 19 -2.08 -0.14 -3.35
N ARG A 20 -1.71 -1.37 -2.93
CA ARG A 20 -2.62 -2.23 -2.14
C ARG A 20 -3.07 -1.56 -0.85
N PHE A 21 -2.13 -0.93 -0.16
CA PHE A 21 -2.42 -0.23 1.08
C PHE A 21 -3.36 0.96 0.86
N TRP A 22 -3.10 1.78 -0.16
CA TRP A 22 -3.95 2.92 -0.51
C TRP A 22 -5.39 2.50 -0.83
N VAL A 23 -5.59 1.50 -1.70
CA VAL A 23 -6.93 0.99 -2.04
C VAL A 23 -7.63 0.40 -0.81
N ARG A 24 -6.91 -0.37 0.01
CA ARG A 24 -7.44 -0.91 1.26
C ARG A 24 -7.89 0.21 2.21
N GLY A 25 -7.11 1.27 2.33
CA GLY A 25 -7.45 2.46 3.12
C GLY A 25 -8.75 3.11 2.65
N LEU A 26 -8.89 3.33 1.34
CA LEU A 26 -10.12 3.87 0.74
C LEU A 26 -11.33 3.00 1.04
N LEU A 27 -11.24 1.68 0.83
CA LEU A 27 -12.34 0.74 1.06
C LEU A 27 -12.74 0.66 2.54
N LEU A 28 -11.78 0.70 3.46
CA LEU A 28 -12.05 0.69 4.90
C LEU A 28 -12.69 2.00 5.37
N GLN A 29 -12.31 3.17 4.82
CA GLN A 29 -12.98 4.44 5.09
C GLN A 29 -14.46 4.40 4.69
N GLN A 30 -14.77 3.69 3.60
CA GLN A 30 -16.14 3.47 3.15
C GLN A 30 -16.89 2.39 3.95
N ARG A 31 -16.22 1.74 4.92
CA ARG A 31 -16.74 0.64 5.75
C ARG A 31 -17.06 -0.62 4.96
N ALA A 32 -16.18 -1.02 4.04
CA ALA A 32 -16.24 -2.32 3.39
C ALA A 32 -16.28 -3.47 4.41
N ALA A 33 -17.00 -4.54 4.08
CA ALA A 33 -17.15 -5.71 4.96
C ALA A 33 -15.80 -6.42 5.23
N GLY A 34 -14.87 -6.30 4.29
CA GLY A 34 -13.52 -6.83 4.39
C GLY A 34 -12.73 -6.54 3.11
N VAL A 35 -11.41 -6.52 3.23
CA VAL A 35 -10.49 -6.38 2.09
C VAL A 35 -9.43 -7.47 2.21
N LEU A 36 -9.50 -8.46 1.33
CA LEU A 36 -8.45 -9.47 1.17
C LEU A 36 -7.41 -8.90 0.22
N SER A 37 -6.23 -8.56 0.74
CA SER A 37 -5.16 -7.89 0.00
C SER A 37 -3.98 -8.84 -0.19
N LEU A 38 -3.65 -9.16 -1.44
CA LEU A 38 -2.62 -10.15 -1.80
C LEU A 38 -1.62 -9.55 -2.79
N GLY A 39 -0.34 -9.90 -2.67
CA GLY A 39 0.67 -9.47 -3.65
C GLY A 39 0.73 -10.32 -4.92
N THR A 40 0.16 -11.50 -4.88
CA THR A 40 0.09 -12.42 -6.02
C THR A 40 -1.16 -13.28 -5.90
N VAL A 41 -1.62 -13.79 -7.05
CA VAL A 41 -2.69 -14.78 -7.12
C VAL A 41 -2.19 -16.21 -6.84
N GLN A 42 -0.89 -16.48 -7.00
CA GLN A 42 -0.34 -17.83 -6.83
C GLN A 42 -0.46 -18.32 -5.38
N GLY A 43 -1.07 -19.49 -5.19
CA GLY A 43 -1.23 -20.11 -3.87
C GLY A 43 -2.28 -19.43 -2.98
N SER A 44 -3.10 -18.55 -3.55
CA SER A 44 -4.12 -17.80 -2.80
C SER A 44 -5.52 -18.43 -2.84
N GLU A 45 -5.68 -19.54 -3.55
CA GLU A 45 -6.96 -20.20 -3.82
C GLU A 45 -7.72 -20.55 -2.55
N GLU A 46 -7.04 -21.15 -1.57
CA GLU A 46 -7.65 -21.54 -0.29
C GLU A 46 -8.13 -20.32 0.51
N GLU A 47 -7.34 -19.25 0.56
CA GLU A 47 -7.67 -18.04 1.30
C GLU A 47 -8.82 -17.27 0.64
N VAL A 48 -8.86 -17.23 -0.70
CA VAL A 48 -9.97 -16.65 -1.46
C VAL A 48 -11.28 -17.39 -1.18
N CYS A 49 -11.25 -18.73 -1.17
CA CYS A 49 -12.41 -19.54 -0.81
C CYS A 49 -12.87 -19.30 0.62
N ARG A 50 -11.93 -19.23 1.58
CA ARG A 50 -12.22 -19.00 3.00
C ARG A 50 -12.86 -17.64 3.26
N GLN A 51 -12.38 -16.59 2.57
CA GLN A 51 -12.84 -15.22 2.80
C GLN A 51 -14.13 -14.90 2.04
N GLY A 52 -14.42 -15.57 0.93
CA GLY A 52 -15.62 -15.37 0.13
C GLY A 52 -15.80 -13.93 -0.35
N PRO A 53 -14.89 -13.39 -1.19
CA PRO A 53 -15.03 -12.06 -1.75
C PRO A 53 -16.29 -11.95 -2.64
N SER A 54 -16.81 -10.74 -2.74
CA SER A 54 -17.99 -10.37 -3.54
C SER A 54 -17.65 -9.46 -4.73
N LEU A 55 -16.41 -8.98 -4.79
CA LEU A 55 -15.86 -8.12 -5.83
C LEU A 55 -14.35 -8.32 -5.86
N ALA A 56 -13.74 -8.34 -7.04
CA ALA A 56 -12.29 -8.49 -7.21
C ALA A 56 -11.69 -7.37 -8.05
N LEU A 57 -10.53 -6.91 -7.61
CA LEU A 57 -9.68 -5.95 -8.30
C LEU A 57 -8.30 -6.60 -8.48
N LEU A 58 -7.93 -6.92 -9.71
CA LEU A 58 -6.74 -7.74 -10.00
C LEU A 58 -5.79 -6.99 -10.93
N GLU A 59 -4.52 -6.88 -10.55
CA GLU A 59 -3.46 -6.35 -11.41
C GLU A 59 -3.05 -7.37 -12.46
N LEU A 60 -2.93 -6.89 -13.69
CA LEU A 60 -2.31 -7.60 -14.79
C LEU A 60 -0.84 -7.17 -14.90
N ASN A 61 0.05 -8.12 -14.64
CA ASN A 61 1.50 -7.96 -14.71
C ASN A 61 2.07 -8.90 -15.78
N GLY A 62 3.06 -8.41 -16.54
CA GLY A 62 3.77 -9.21 -17.54
C GLY A 62 2.83 -9.81 -18.60
N ASP A 63 3.04 -11.10 -18.90
CA ASP A 63 2.24 -11.87 -19.86
C ASP A 63 0.87 -12.32 -19.32
N GLY A 64 0.56 -12.03 -18.05
CA GLY A 64 -0.70 -12.39 -17.41
C GLY A 64 -0.86 -13.88 -17.10
N ALA A 65 0.15 -14.74 -17.30
CA ALA A 65 0.00 -16.20 -17.18
C ALA A 65 -0.58 -16.65 -15.83
N ALA A 66 -0.04 -16.13 -14.72
CA ALA A 66 -0.53 -16.42 -13.38
C ALA A 66 -1.96 -15.92 -13.16
N LEU A 67 -2.27 -14.72 -13.65
CA LEU A 67 -3.61 -14.14 -13.57
C LEU A 67 -4.62 -14.97 -14.37
N PHE A 68 -4.27 -15.43 -15.57
CA PHE A 68 -5.15 -16.25 -16.40
C PHE A 68 -5.38 -17.64 -15.82
N ALA A 69 -4.35 -18.27 -15.26
CA ALA A 69 -4.52 -19.51 -14.51
C ALA A 69 -5.48 -19.33 -13.34
N PHE A 70 -5.34 -18.23 -12.60
CA PHE A 70 -6.25 -17.90 -11.50
C PHE A 70 -7.67 -17.59 -11.97
N LEU A 71 -7.86 -16.84 -13.06
CA LEU A 71 -9.18 -16.56 -13.63
C LEU A 71 -9.84 -17.85 -14.15
N HIS A 72 -9.07 -18.75 -14.78
CA HIS A 72 -9.56 -20.05 -15.20
C HIS A 72 -10.02 -20.89 -14.01
N TRP A 73 -9.19 -20.97 -12.96
CA TRP A 73 -9.55 -21.62 -11.69
C TRP A 73 -10.83 -21.01 -11.13
N LEU A 74 -10.91 -19.69 -11.02
CA LEU A 74 -12.04 -18.97 -10.45
C LEU A 74 -13.35 -19.22 -11.22
N ARG A 75 -13.30 -19.32 -12.55
CA ARG A 75 -14.45 -19.67 -13.40
C ARG A 75 -14.77 -21.17 -13.43
N GLY A 76 -13.82 -22.04 -13.12
CA GLY A 76 -13.99 -23.49 -13.09
C GLY A 76 -14.82 -24.02 -11.91
N HIS A 77 -15.04 -23.22 -10.87
CA HIS A 77 -15.80 -23.60 -9.67
C HIS A 77 -17.30 -23.32 -9.81
N ALA A 78 -17.95 -23.95 -10.81
CA ALA A 78 -19.32 -23.67 -11.23
C ALA A 78 -20.39 -23.78 -10.13
N GLU A 79 -20.14 -24.54 -9.06
CA GLU A 79 -21.07 -24.71 -7.93
C GLU A 79 -20.95 -23.61 -6.86
N THR A 80 -20.03 -22.65 -7.02
CA THR A 80 -19.76 -21.60 -6.03
C THR A 80 -20.10 -20.21 -6.53
N THR A 81 -20.39 -19.28 -5.61
CA THR A 81 -20.59 -17.86 -5.92
C THR A 81 -19.36 -17.20 -6.54
N LEU A 82 -18.18 -17.84 -6.45
CA LEU A 82 -16.92 -17.35 -7.02
C LEU A 82 -16.92 -17.40 -8.55
N ALA A 83 -17.61 -18.37 -9.17
CA ALA A 83 -17.69 -18.45 -10.63
C ALA A 83 -18.25 -17.17 -11.26
N GLN A 84 -19.14 -16.48 -10.53
CA GLN A 84 -19.77 -15.23 -10.95
C GLN A 84 -19.13 -13.98 -10.34
N LEU A 85 -17.99 -14.11 -9.64
CA LEU A 85 -17.33 -12.99 -8.99
C LEU A 85 -17.05 -11.88 -10.01
N PRO A 86 -17.54 -10.65 -9.77
CA PRO A 86 -17.22 -9.51 -10.61
C PRO A 86 -15.74 -9.14 -10.45
N VAL A 87 -15.04 -9.05 -11.57
CA VAL A 87 -13.60 -8.77 -11.68
C VAL A 87 -13.40 -7.47 -12.45
N ILE A 88 -12.65 -6.55 -11.85
CA ILE A 88 -12.08 -5.38 -12.52
C ILE A 88 -10.59 -5.61 -12.66
N LEU A 89 -10.07 -5.48 -13.88
CA LEU A 89 -8.64 -5.55 -14.12
C LEU A 89 -7.98 -4.19 -13.97
N MET A 90 -6.80 -4.18 -13.38
CA MET A 90 -5.92 -3.02 -13.34
C MET A 90 -4.72 -3.25 -14.24
N ILE A 91 -4.42 -2.30 -15.10
CA ILE A 91 -3.34 -2.40 -16.09
C ILE A 91 -2.42 -1.19 -15.98
N LYS A 92 -1.10 -1.40 -16.15
CA LYS A 92 -0.14 -0.29 -16.33
C LYS A 92 -0.11 0.15 -17.79
N ASP A 93 0.02 -0.83 -18.69
CA ASP A 93 0.02 -0.63 -20.13
C ASP A 93 -1.14 -1.37 -20.80
N VAL A 94 -1.52 -0.88 -21.99
CA VAL A 94 -2.64 -1.42 -22.76
C VAL A 94 -2.07 -2.39 -23.80
N ASP A 95 -2.06 -3.68 -23.48
CA ASP A 95 -1.86 -4.73 -24.47
C ASP A 95 -3.24 -5.27 -24.91
N LYS A 96 -3.59 -5.00 -26.17
CA LYS A 96 -4.88 -5.39 -26.74
C LYS A 96 -5.06 -6.90 -26.82
N ALA A 97 -3.99 -7.66 -27.10
CA ALA A 97 -4.06 -9.10 -27.20
C ALA A 97 -4.33 -9.75 -25.83
N VAL A 98 -3.66 -9.24 -24.79
CA VAL A 98 -3.84 -9.72 -23.42
C VAL A 98 -5.23 -9.33 -22.87
N LEU A 99 -5.74 -8.15 -23.23
CA LEU A 99 -7.11 -7.75 -22.89
C LEU A 99 -8.19 -8.57 -23.61
N GLU A 100 -7.97 -8.94 -24.87
CA GLU A 100 -8.86 -9.84 -25.60
C GLU A 100 -8.91 -11.23 -24.93
N GLN A 101 -7.75 -11.75 -24.51
CA GLN A 101 -7.69 -13.01 -23.75
C GLN A 101 -8.38 -12.89 -22.38
N ALA A 102 -8.18 -11.79 -21.65
CA ALA A 102 -8.85 -11.56 -20.37
C ALA A 102 -10.38 -11.47 -20.50
N SER A 103 -10.87 -10.94 -21.62
CA SER A 103 -12.30 -10.78 -21.89
C SER A 103 -13.04 -12.13 -21.98
N VAL A 104 -12.35 -13.20 -22.40
CA VAL A 104 -12.88 -14.57 -22.43
C VAL A 104 -13.32 -15.05 -21.03
N TYR A 105 -12.64 -14.57 -19.99
CA TYR A 105 -12.96 -14.88 -18.59
C TYR A 105 -14.11 -14.02 -18.01
N GLY A 106 -14.70 -13.14 -18.81
CA GLY A 106 -15.84 -12.31 -18.46
C GLY A 106 -15.53 -11.30 -17.34
N ILE A 107 -14.54 -10.43 -17.56
CA ILE A 107 -14.22 -9.28 -16.72
C ILE A 107 -15.25 -8.14 -16.92
N GLN A 108 -15.50 -7.34 -15.88
CA GLN A 108 -16.53 -6.29 -15.87
C GLN A 108 -15.99 -4.89 -16.12
N GLY A 109 -14.67 -4.71 -16.05
CA GLY A 109 -14.05 -3.43 -16.28
C GLY A 109 -12.54 -3.52 -16.32
N VAL A 110 -11.93 -2.47 -16.89
CA VAL A 110 -10.49 -2.29 -16.95
C VAL A 110 -10.18 -0.89 -16.46
N LEU A 111 -9.18 -0.77 -15.59
CA LEU A 111 -8.71 0.46 -14.98
C LEU A 111 -7.23 0.64 -15.30
N LYS A 112 -6.89 1.74 -15.97
CA LYS A 112 -5.50 2.06 -16.31
C LYS A 112 -4.84 2.84 -15.18
N LYS A 113 -3.70 2.37 -14.69
CA LYS A 113 -2.85 3.09 -13.73
C LYS A 113 -2.10 4.24 -14.43
N PRO A 114 -1.84 5.37 -13.75
CA PRO A 114 -2.19 5.68 -12.35
C PRO A 114 -3.69 5.97 -12.16
N LEU A 115 -4.23 5.60 -10.99
CA LEU A 115 -5.66 5.72 -10.69
C LEU A 115 -5.90 6.78 -9.61
N SER A 116 -6.93 7.61 -9.79
CA SER A 116 -7.46 8.46 -8.72
C SER A 116 -8.44 7.68 -7.85
N GLY A 117 -8.57 8.09 -6.58
CA GLY A 117 -9.51 7.45 -5.65
C GLY A 117 -10.95 7.53 -6.16
N ASP A 118 -11.35 8.68 -6.70
CA ASP A 118 -12.70 8.87 -7.25
C ASP A 118 -12.99 7.95 -8.43
N LEU A 119 -12.04 7.78 -9.36
CA LEU A 119 -12.20 6.90 -10.51
C LEU A 119 -12.35 5.44 -10.08
N LEU A 120 -11.49 5.00 -9.16
CA LEU A 120 -11.53 3.66 -8.59
C LEU A 120 -12.87 3.40 -7.89
N MET A 121 -13.29 4.31 -7.01
CA MET A 121 -14.53 4.17 -6.26
C MET A 121 -15.77 4.17 -7.17
N LYS A 122 -15.81 5.05 -8.18
CA LYS A 122 -16.89 5.05 -9.19
C LYS A 122 -16.98 3.72 -9.94
N ALA A 123 -15.84 3.18 -10.36
CA ALA A 123 -15.79 1.91 -11.08
C ALA A 123 -16.28 0.74 -10.21
N LEU A 124 -15.78 0.65 -8.97
CA LEU A 124 -16.20 -0.41 -8.04
C LEU A 124 -17.69 -0.32 -7.69
N VAL A 125 -18.21 0.87 -7.42
CA VAL A 125 -19.66 1.08 -7.15
C VAL A 125 -20.50 0.70 -8.37
N SER A 126 -20.06 1.07 -9.58
CA SER A 126 -20.76 0.75 -10.83
C SER A 126 -20.89 -0.75 -11.02
N VAL A 127 -19.76 -1.49 -10.89
CA VAL A 127 -19.73 -2.94 -11.06
C VAL A 127 -20.49 -3.66 -9.96
N ALA A 128 -20.38 -3.21 -8.71
CA ALA A 128 -21.07 -3.86 -7.60
C ALA A 128 -22.60 -3.62 -7.59
N ARG A 129 -23.08 -2.51 -8.17
CA ARG A 129 -24.53 -2.26 -8.33
C ARG A 129 -25.16 -3.07 -9.45
N ASN A 130 -24.42 -3.28 -10.53
CA ASN A 130 -24.91 -4.01 -11.69
C ASN A 130 -23.85 -5.02 -12.15
N PRO A 131 -23.65 -6.11 -11.39
CA PRO A 131 -22.75 -7.18 -11.79
C PRO A 131 -23.39 -7.86 -12.99
N ARG A 132 -22.99 -7.46 -14.20
CA ARG A 132 -23.43 -8.11 -15.43
C ARG A 132 -23.08 -9.59 -15.32
N ALA A 133 -24.04 -10.45 -15.70
CA ALA A 133 -23.84 -11.89 -15.71
C ALA A 133 -22.58 -12.22 -16.52
N VAL A 134 -21.64 -12.92 -15.87
CA VAL A 134 -20.39 -13.37 -16.48
C VAL A 134 -20.73 -14.51 -17.42
N THR A 135 -20.82 -14.24 -18.72
CA THR A 135 -20.83 -15.32 -19.71
C THR A 135 -19.40 -15.78 -19.90
N TYR A 136 -18.93 -16.67 -19.03
CA TYR A 136 -17.68 -17.37 -19.26
C TYR A 136 -17.87 -18.31 -20.45
N GLN A 137 -17.20 -18.01 -21.56
CA GLN A 137 -17.02 -18.98 -22.63
C GLN A 137 -15.65 -19.61 -22.41
N PRO A 138 -15.54 -20.86 -21.93
CA PRO A 138 -14.24 -21.49 -21.83
C PRO A 138 -13.59 -21.44 -23.21
N PRO A 139 -12.30 -21.06 -23.32
CA PRO A 139 -11.59 -21.19 -24.57
C PRO A 139 -11.76 -22.63 -25.01
N ARG A 140 -12.29 -22.85 -26.23
CA ARG A 140 -12.31 -24.20 -26.81
C ARG A 140 -10.89 -24.71 -26.66
N PRO A 141 -10.67 -25.91 -26.09
CA PRO A 141 -9.33 -26.48 -26.08
C PRO A 141 -8.84 -26.39 -27.53
N ALA A 142 -7.72 -25.70 -27.74
CA ALA A 142 -7.05 -25.73 -29.03
C ALA A 142 -7.02 -27.19 -29.39
N ALA A 143 -7.68 -27.56 -30.50
CA ALA A 143 -7.73 -28.94 -30.95
C ALA A 143 -6.30 -29.44 -30.86
N ALA A 144 -6.03 -30.33 -29.90
CA ALA A 144 -4.78 -31.06 -29.87
C ALA A 144 -4.68 -31.58 -31.30
N ALA A 145 -3.67 -31.08 -32.02
CA ALA A 145 -3.49 -31.39 -33.42
C ALA A 145 -3.74 -32.88 -33.54
N ALA A 146 -4.77 -33.24 -34.31
CA ALA A 146 -5.13 -34.61 -34.56
C ALA A 146 -3.94 -35.23 -35.30
N PHE A 147 -2.95 -35.70 -34.53
CA PHE A 147 -2.12 -36.79 -34.97
C PHE A 147 -3.06 -37.99 -34.97
N SER A 148 -3.70 -38.19 -36.13
CA SER A 148 -4.22 -39.46 -36.54
C SER A 148 -3.07 -40.47 -36.46
N LEU A 149 -2.95 -41.15 -35.33
CA LEU A 149 -2.26 -42.43 -35.29
C LEU A 149 -3.07 -43.39 -36.16
N PRO A 150 -2.46 -44.09 -37.13
CA PRO A 150 -3.18 -45.04 -37.95
C PRO A 150 -3.75 -46.14 -37.05
N LEU A 151 -5.03 -46.40 -37.23
CA LEU A 151 -5.79 -47.46 -36.61
C LEU A 151 -5.08 -48.80 -36.89
N ALA A 152 -4.32 -49.31 -35.92
CA ALA A 152 -3.86 -50.69 -35.95
C ALA A 152 -5.10 -51.59 -35.82
N SER A 153 -5.24 -52.46 -36.81
CA SER A 153 -6.30 -53.43 -36.98
C SER A 153 -6.58 -54.29 -35.74
N ALA A 154 -7.85 -54.64 -35.58
CA ALA A 154 -8.46 -55.47 -34.55
C ALA A 154 -7.69 -56.77 -34.19
N PRO A 155 -7.83 -57.28 -32.95
CA PRO A 155 -7.26 -58.55 -32.52
C PRO A 155 -8.12 -59.74 -32.98
N PRO A 156 -7.53 -60.91 -33.32
CA PRO A 156 -8.28 -62.14 -33.52
C PRO A 156 -8.69 -62.81 -32.20
N LYS A 157 -9.82 -63.51 -32.25
CA LYS A 157 -10.55 -64.21 -31.16
C LYS A 157 -9.78 -65.39 -30.52
N PRO A 158 -10.20 -65.85 -29.32
CA PRO A 158 -9.45 -66.80 -28.49
C PRO A 158 -9.73 -68.26 -28.85
N LEU A 159 -8.74 -69.14 -28.61
CA LEU A 159 -8.88 -70.59 -28.64
C LEU A 159 -8.46 -71.19 -27.28
N HIS A 160 -9.46 -71.80 -26.65
CA HIS A 160 -9.50 -72.93 -25.69
C HIS A 160 -8.30 -73.27 -24.77
N SER A 161 -8.62 -73.44 -23.47
CA SER A 161 -7.89 -74.23 -22.44
C SER A 161 -8.14 -75.75 -22.64
N PRO A 162 -7.48 -76.72 -21.93
CA PRO A 162 -7.41 -76.78 -20.46
C PRO A 162 -6.18 -77.47 -19.78
N ALA A 163 -6.18 -77.38 -18.44
CA ALA A 163 -5.73 -78.34 -17.41
C ALA A 163 -4.22 -78.48 -17.06
N SER A 164 -3.85 -78.09 -15.83
CA SER A 164 -3.69 -78.99 -14.66
C SER A 164 -3.00 -78.28 -13.47
N ALA A 165 -3.50 -78.52 -12.26
CA ALA A 165 -2.91 -78.17 -10.96
C ALA A 165 -1.89 -79.27 -10.51
N PRO A 166 -1.40 -79.38 -9.24
CA PRO A 166 -1.48 -78.47 -8.07
C PRO A 166 -0.16 -78.35 -7.23
N ALA A 167 -0.27 -77.61 -6.11
CA ALA A 167 0.27 -77.91 -4.75
C ALA A 167 1.27 -76.90 -4.11
N ALA A 168 0.92 -76.51 -2.88
CA ALA A 168 1.68 -75.73 -1.88
C ALA A 168 2.60 -76.68 -1.04
N PRO A 169 3.14 -76.35 0.17
CA PRO A 169 3.26 -75.08 0.92
C PRO A 169 4.63 -74.85 1.66
N ALA A 170 4.69 -73.75 2.44
CA ALA A 170 5.21 -73.65 3.82
C ALA A 170 6.60 -73.02 4.14
N ARG A 171 6.54 -72.06 5.09
CA ARG A 171 7.38 -71.85 6.32
C ARG A 171 8.92 -71.71 6.17
N ALA A 172 9.68 -70.96 6.96
CA ALA A 172 9.48 -70.22 8.21
C ALA A 172 10.69 -69.28 8.45
N ALA A 173 10.47 -68.32 9.35
CA ALA A 173 11.38 -67.63 10.30
C ALA A 173 12.90 -67.89 10.26
N ALA A 174 13.69 -66.80 10.41
CA ALA A 174 14.49 -66.51 11.61
C ALA A 174 15.36 -65.24 11.45
N ARG A 175 15.27 -64.34 12.44
CA ARG A 175 16.30 -63.36 12.84
C ARG A 175 17.33 -64.09 13.76
N PRO A 176 18.32 -63.43 14.43
CA PRO A 176 19.18 -62.26 14.16
C PRO A 176 20.68 -62.58 14.43
N GLY A 177 21.59 -61.59 14.32
CA GLY A 177 22.86 -61.60 15.07
C GLY A 177 24.05 -60.89 14.41
N ALA A 178 24.51 -59.79 15.03
CA ALA A 178 25.74 -59.05 14.73
C ALA A 178 27.02 -59.84 15.16
N PRO A 179 28.28 -59.39 14.89
CA PRO A 179 28.90 -58.23 15.56
C PRO A 179 29.98 -57.39 14.79
N MET A 180 30.27 -56.21 15.36
CA MET A 180 31.53 -55.41 15.48
C MET A 180 32.86 -56.00 14.91
N ALA A 181 33.93 -55.29 14.50
CA ALA A 181 34.36 -53.88 14.46
C ALA A 181 35.72 -53.78 13.68
N GLY A 182 36.17 -52.57 13.30
CA GLY A 182 37.59 -52.18 13.38
C GLY A 182 38.29 -51.57 12.15
N GLY A 183 38.84 -50.35 12.32
CA GLY A 183 39.92 -49.71 11.53
C GLY A 183 39.44 -48.87 10.34
N GLY A 184 39.77 -47.60 10.13
CA GLY A 184 40.95 -46.80 10.50
C GLY A 184 41.47 -46.16 9.21
N GLY A 185 41.51 -44.83 9.11
CA GLY A 185 42.09 -44.16 7.93
C GLY A 185 41.61 -42.73 7.71
N ALA A 186 42.33 -41.77 8.28
CA ALA A 186 42.28 -40.36 7.91
C ALA A 186 42.92 -40.13 6.53
N LEU A 187 42.49 -39.07 5.83
CA LEU A 187 43.15 -38.27 4.77
C LEU A 187 42.01 -37.57 3.98
N ARG A 188 42.08 -36.35 3.45
CA ARG A 188 42.90 -35.14 3.58
C ARG A 188 42.23 -34.15 2.62
N LEU A 189 42.07 -32.88 3.02
CA LEU A 189 41.70 -31.79 2.11
C LEU A 189 42.74 -31.63 0.98
N PRO A 190 42.37 -30.95 -0.13
CA PRO A 190 43.29 -29.98 -0.68
C PRO A 190 42.67 -28.59 -0.81
N ALA A 191 43.45 -27.61 -0.36
CA ALA A 191 43.28 -26.20 -0.64
C ALA A 191 44.21 -25.76 -1.78
N GLY A 192 43.77 -24.74 -2.52
CA GLY A 192 44.63 -23.64 -2.96
C GLY A 192 45.06 -23.64 -4.44
N LYS A 193 44.71 -22.55 -5.14
CA LYS A 193 45.70 -21.59 -5.69
C LYS A 193 45.01 -20.32 -6.23
N SER A 194 45.42 -19.17 -5.68
CA SER A 194 45.32 -17.84 -6.31
C SER A 194 46.28 -17.73 -7.51
N PRO A 195 46.26 -16.59 -8.23
CA PRO A 195 47.40 -15.67 -8.05
C PRO A 195 47.05 -14.18 -8.03
N ALA A 196 47.96 -13.41 -7.42
CA ALA A 196 48.04 -11.95 -7.42
C ALA A 196 48.68 -11.41 -8.73
N GLY A 197 48.48 -10.11 -9.00
CA GLY A 197 48.96 -9.38 -10.19
C GLY A 197 50.48 -9.12 -10.23
N PRO A 198 50.95 -8.26 -11.16
CA PRO A 198 51.64 -7.05 -10.70
C PRO A 198 51.44 -5.77 -11.55
N ALA A 199 51.97 -4.69 -10.96
CA ALA A 199 51.99 -3.25 -11.25
C ALA A 199 52.38 -2.73 -12.65
N GLY A 200 51.87 -1.52 -12.96
CA GLY A 200 52.70 -0.33 -13.17
C GLY A 200 52.82 0.26 -14.59
N ALA A 201 52.17 1.40 -14.86
CA ALA A 201 52.68 2.44 -15.76
C ALA A 201 51.97 3.79 -15.56
N LYS A 202 52.78 4.85 -15.50
CA LYS A 202 52.44 6.27 -15.33
C LYS A 202 51.79 6.86 -16.59
N GLY A 203 50.90 7.84 -16.43
CA GLY A 203 50.42 8.69 -17.53
C GLY A 203 49.61 9.88 -17.03
N THR A 204 50.22 11.05 -17.06
CA THR A 204 49.69 12.38 -16.71
C THR A 204 48.93 12.99 -17.89
N TYR A 205 47.68 13.42 -17.73
CA TYR A 205 46.98 14.45 -18.54
C TYR A 205 45.83 14.96 -17.64
N GLY A 206 45.71 16.22 -17.26
CA GLY A 206 45.76 17.44 -18.07
C GLY A 206 44.33 18.00 -18.10
N GLU A 207 44.06 19.01 -17.27
CA GLU A 207 42.83 19.82 -17.33
C GLU A 207 42.69 20.47 -18.71
N GLU A 208 41.50 20.41 -19.33
CA GLU A 208 40.91 21.51 -20.12
C GLU A 208 39.42 21.21 -20.48
N PRO A 209 38.59 22.26 -20.72
CA PRO A 209 37.13 22.26 -20.55
C PRO A 209 36.34 21.78 -21.79
N PRO A 210 35.01 21.55 -21.66
CA PRO A 210 34.17 21.13 -22.77
C PRO A 210 33.91 22.25 -23.79
N PRO A 211 33.73 21.92 -25.09
CA PRO A 211 33.52 22.88 -26.19
C PRO A 211 32.07 23.44 -26.25
N PRO A 212 31.87 24.58 -26.95
CA PRO A 212 30.64 25.37 -26.88
C PRO A 212 29.50 24.85 -27.76
N ALA A 213 28.28 25.26 -27.37
CA ALA A 213 27.00 24.93 -27.98
C ALA A 213 26.89 25.35 -29.46
N ALA A 214 26.39 24.43 -30.29
CA ALA A 214 25.97 24.72 -31.66
C ALA A 214 24.49 25.09 -31.71
N ALA A 215 24.21 26.22 -32.38
CA ALA A 215 22.88 26.79 -32.60
C ALA A 215 21.98 25.91 -33.50
N PRO A 216 20.64 25.98 -33.34
CA PRO A 216 19.72 25.25 -34.20
C PRO A 216 19.55 25.94 -35.57
N GLN A 217 19.78 25.19 -36.64
CA GLN A 217 19.34 25.54 -37.99
C GLN A 217 17.90 25.03 -38.19
N GLY A 218 17.04 25.92 -38.69
CA GLY A 218 15.59 25.77 -38.71
C GLY A 218 15.00 24.94 -39.83
N ILE A 219 13.69 24.80 -39.77
CA ILE A 219 12.82 24.59 -40.93
C ILE A 219 11.66 25.56 -40.79
N GLU A 220 11.50 26.36 -41.84
CA GLU A 220 10.46 27.36 -42.08
C GLU A 220 9.07 26.75 -42.25
N GLY A 221 8.04 27.56 -41.98
CA GLY A 221 6.82 27.57 -42.79
C GLY A 221 5.53 27.10 -42.10
N LEU A 222 4.81 28.02 -41.45
CA LEU A 222 3.35 28.20 -41.59
C LEU A 222 2.91 29.51 -40.91
N GLU A 223 2.30 30.39 -41.71
CA GLU A 223 1.90 31.77 -41.37
C GLU A 223 0.81 31.87 -40.30
N PRO A 224 0.78 32.96 -39.51
CA PRO A 224 -0.31 33.25 -38.57
C PRO A 224 -1.50 33.97 -39.24
N PRO A 225 -2.76 33.69 -38.86
CA PRO A 225 -3.90 34.48 -39.32
C PRO A 225 -3.99 35.85 -38.61
N PRO A 226 -4.55 36.88 -39.28
CA PRO A 226 -4.37 38.28 -38.92
C PRO A 226 -5.33 38.80 -37.84
N ALA A 227 -4.85 39.83 -37.12
CA ALA A 227 -5.61 40.62 -36.18
C ALA A 227 -6.66 41.50 -36.88
N VAL A 228 -7.89 41.52 -36.36
CA VAL A 228 -8.91 42.51 -36.72
C VAL A 228 -9.30 43.30 -35.48
N LYS A 229 -9.00 44.61 -35.53
CA LYS A 229 -9.57 45.63 -34.65
C LYS A 229 -10.85 46.18 -35.29
N ALA A 230 -11.93 46.29 -34.53
CA ALA A 230 -13.02 47.21 -34.86
C ALA A 230 -13.64 47.79 -33.59
N LYS A 231 -13.99 49.08 -33.69
CA LYS A 231 -14.33 50.06 -32.65
C LYS A 231 -15.75 49.92 -32.08
N ALA A 232 -15.88 50.49 -30.89
CA ALA A 232 -17.06 50.68 -30.06
C ALA A 232 -18.22 51.48 -30.68
N THR A 233 -19.44 51.20 -30.16
CA THR A 233 -20.51 52.18 -29.90
C THR A 233 -21.35 51.77 -28.69
N PHE A 234 -21.81 52.79 -27.96
CA PHE A 234 -22.46 52.89 -26.65
C PHE A 234 -23.82 52.19 -26.46
N ALA A 235 -24.15 51.81 -25.21
CA ALA A 235 -25.26 52.39 -24.43
C ALA A 235 -25.25 51.87 -22.96
N ASP A 236 -25.58 52.80 -22.05
CA ASP A 236 -25.63 52.73 -20.59
C ASP A 236 -26.69 51.81 -19.98
N ASP A 237 -26.58 51.65 -18.66
CA ASP A 237 -27.57 51.19 -17.66
C ASP A 237 -27.85 49.69 -17.53
N LEU A 238 -27.23 49.07 -16.50
CA LEU A 238 -27.94 48.21 -15.53
C LEU A 238 -27.02 47.92 -14.32
N ALA A 239 -27.49 48.37 -13.16
CA ALA A 239 -26.85 48.28 -11.85
C ALA A 239 -26.41 46.86 -11.42
N PRO A 240 -25.42 46.73 -10.52
CA PRO A 240 -25.03 45.44 -9.95
C PRO A 240 -26.20 44.83 -9.15
N PRO A 241 -26.45 43.50 -9.22
CA PRO A 241 -27.51 42.87 -8.46
C PRO A 241 -27.25 42.96 -6.95
N PRO A 242 -28.29 43.15 -6.12
CA PRO A 242 -28.14 43.44 -4.71
C PRO A 242 -27.60 42.25 -3.91
N ALA A 243 -26.80 42.57 -2.90
CA ALA A 243 -26.32 41.64 -1.89
C ALA A 243 -27.48 40.84 -1.27
N ALA A 244 -27.33 39.52 -1.25
CA ALA A 244 -28.28 38.63 -0.59
C ALA A 244 -28.38 38.98 0.91
N PRO A 245 -29.59 39.10 1.48
CA PRO A 245 -29.75 39.43 2.89
C PRO A 245 -29.32 38.27 3.80
N PRO A 246 -28.86 38.56 5.03
CA PRO A 246 -28.41 37.54 5.96
C PRO A 246 -29.59 36.69 6.44
N LEU A 247 -29.44 35.36 6.39
CA LEU A 247 -30.42 34.42 6.91
C LEU A 247 -30.48 34.55 8.44
N ALA A 248 -31.59 35.11 8.93
CA ALA A 248 -31.95 35.11 10.33
C ALA A 248 -32.33 33.68 10.77
N PHE A 249 -31.64 33.16 11.79
CA PHE A 249 -32.04 31.95 12.50
C PHE A 249 -33.16 32.30 13.48
N GLU A 250 -34.38 31.83 13.22
CA GLU A 250 -35.42 31.78 14.26
C GLU A 250 -35.23 30.53 15.13
N PRO A 251 -35.37 30.64 16.47
CA PRO A 251 -35.27 29.50 17.36
C PRO A 251 -36.57 28.67 17.34
N ALA A 252 -36.47 27.40 16.94
CA ALA A 252 -37.59 26.46 17.03
C ALA A 252 -37.99 26.18 18.49
N SER A 253 -39.28 26.28 18.78
CA SER A 253 -39.90 25.85 20.05
C SER A 253 -39.85 24.33 20.22
N PRO A 254 -39.73 23.80 21.45
CA PRO A 254 -39.53 22.37 21.68
C PRO A 254 -40.84 21.55 21.60
N PRO A 255 -40.79 20.26 21.19
CA PRO A 255 -41.93 19.35 21.23
C PRO A 255 -42.20 18.80 22.65
N PRO A 256 -43.42 18.30 22.95
CA PRO A 256 -43.86 18.02 24.31
C PRO A 256 -43.35 16.68 24.88
N ASP A 257 -43.25 16.67 26.20
CA ASP A 257 -42.70 15.65 27.09
C ASP A 257 -43.22 14.22 26.89
N LYS A 258 -42.29 13.28 26.68
CA LYS A 258 -42.39 11.93 27.25
C LYS A 258 -41.08 11.55 27.93
N ALA A 259 -41.18 11.46 29.26
CA ALA A 259 -40.18 11.13 30.27
C ALA A 259 -38.91 10.37 29.80
N VAL A 260 -37.79 11.09 29.79
CA VAL A 260 -36.43 10.53 29.71
C VAL A 260 -35.79 10.57 31.09
N LYS A 261 -35.31 9.41 31.57
CA LYS A 261 -34.52 9.28 32.80
C LYS A 261 -33.25 10.14 32.71
N LYS A 262 -33.09 11.07 33.66
CA LYS A 262 -31.98 12.02 33.79
C LYS A 262 -30.60 11.35 33.62
N ARG A 263 -29.88 11.71 32.55
CA ARG A 263 -28.42 11.59 32.46
C ARG A 263 -27.80 12.96 32.69
N LYS A 264 -26.89 13.02 33.68
CA LYS A 264 -26.14 14.19 34.15
C LYS A 264 -25.21 14.73 33.04
N ALA A 265 -25.10 16.06 32.94
CA ALA A 265 -24.23 16.76 31.98
C ALA A 265 -22.76 16.30 32.07
N PRO A 266 -21.99 16.32 30.96
CA PRO A 266 -20.55 16.03 31.00
C PRO A 266 -19.82 17.14 31.77
N ALA A 267 -19.08 16.72 32.80
CA ALA A 267 -18.25 17.58 33.62
C ALA A 267 -17.00 18.05 32.85
N GLU A 268 -16.47 19.21 33.23
CA GLU A 268 -15.14 19.69 32.89
C GLU A 268 -14.07 18.59 33.10
N PRO A 269 -13.00 18.53 32.27
CA PRO A 269 -11.96 17.54 32.43
C PRO A 269 -11.27 17.73 33.78
N ARG A 270 -11.41 16.72 34.64
CA ARG A 270 -10.76 16.68 35.94
C ARG A 270 -9.24 16.54 35.75
N PRO A 271 -8.42 17.02 36.70
CA PRO A 271 -7.00 16.71 36.72
C PRO A 271 -6.84 15.19 36.71
N ASN A 272 -5.95 14.71 35.86
CA ASN A 272 -5.67 13.29 35.67
C ASN A 272 -5.16 12.70 36.99
N ASP A 273 -5.92 11.82 37.63
CA ASP A 273 -5.41 11.00 38.73
C ASP A 273 -4.40 10.03 38.12
N GLY A 274 -3.13 10.45 38.14
CA GLY A 274 -2.00 9.80 37.51
C GLY A 274 -1.91 8.31 37.81
N LYS A 275 -2.40 7.50 36.87
CA LYS A 275 -1.87 6.17 36.62
C LYS A 275 -1.25 6.15 35.24
N ALA A 276 -0.10 6.82 35.14
CA ALA A 276 0.92 6.48 34.17
C ALA A 276 1.18 4.96 34.20
N VAL A 277 1.73 4.40 33.13
CA VAL A 277 2.44 3.11 33.14
C VAL A 277 3.72 3.21 33.98
N ALA A 278 3.61 3.70 35.21
CA ALA A 278 4.60 3.61 36.27
C ALA A 278 4.74 2.17 36.81
N GLY A 279 4.46 1.15 35.99
CA GLY A 279 4.41 -0.24 36.48
C GLY A 279 4.34 -1.36 35.43
N ARG A 280 4.46 -1.08 34.13
CA ARG A 280 4.82 -2.12 33.16
C ARG A 280 6.17 -1.77 32.57
N ASP A 281 7.02 -2.78 32.50
CA ASP A 281 8.33 -2.66 31.88
C ASP A 281 8.15 -2.35 30.39
N LEU A 282 8.57 -1.15 29.98
CA LEU A 282 8.49 -0.70 28.59
C LEU A 282 9.29 -1.64 27.69
N ASP A 283 10.42 -2.15 28.17
CA ASP A 283 11.28 -3.05 27.42
C ASP A 283 10.55 -4.37 27.15
N ALA A 284 9.83 -4.90 28.15
CA ALA A 284 9.00 -6.09 27.97
C ALA A 284 7.84 -5.87 26.97
N ILE A 285 7.24 -4.67 26.95
CA ILE A 285 6.21 -4.32 25.95
C ILE A 285 6.83 -4.29 24.56
N LEU A 286 8.00 -3.67 24.40
CA LEU A 286 8.70 -3.60 23.13
C LEU A 286 9.16 -4.97 22.65
N GLU A 287 9.59 -5.86 23.55
CA GLU A 287 9.96 -7.24 23.22
C GLU A 287 8.74 -8.08 22.78
N GLU A 288 7.60 -7.94 23.48
CA GLU A 288 6.34 -8.55 23.04
C GLU A 288 5.88 -8.01 21.68
N HIS A 289 6.10 -6.72 21.43
CA HIS A 289 5.75 -6.07 20.18
C HIS A 289 6.66 -6.49 19.04
N ALA A 290 7.96 -6.63 19.28
CA ALA A 290 8.92 -7.14 18.30
C ALA A 290 8.51 -8.54 17.83
N ARG A 291 8.16 -9.44 18.76
CA ARG A 291 7.63 -10.78 18.42
C ARG A 291 6.34 -10.69 17.58
N TRP A 292 5.47 -9.74 17.90
CA TRP A 292 4.27 -9.48 17.12
C TRP A 292 4.56 -8.98 15.70
N VAL A 293 5.54 -8.10 15.53
CA VAL A 293 5.95 -7.61 14.20
C VAL A 293 6.58 -8.74 13.38
N CYS A 294 7.55 -9.46 13.94
CA CYS A 294 8.28 -10.53 13.23
C CYS A 294 7.38 -11.70 12.82
N SER A 295 6.35 -12.00 13.61
CA SER A 295 5.41 -13.10 13.34
C SER A 295 4.23 -12.71 12.43
N GLY A 296 4.17 -11.46 11.96
CA GLY A 296 3.00 -10.94 11.24
C GLY A 296 1.73 -10.89 12.10
N GLY A 297 1.89 -10.85 13.42
CA GLY A 297 0.82 -10.70 14.40
C GLY A 297 0.29 -12.00 15.01
N THR A 298 0.95 -13.14 14.77
CA THR A 298 0.52 -14.45 15.30
C THR A 298 1.07 -14.74 16.71
N GLU A 299 2.22 -14.14 17.07
CA GLU A 299 2.86 -14.29 18.38
C GLU A 299 3.09 -12.94 19.06
N GLY A 300 3.31 -12.90 20.38
CA GLY A 300 3.54 -11.65 21.10
C GLY A 300 2.29 -10.75 21.21
N ARG A 301 2.50 -9.47 21.49
CA ARG A 301 1.42 -8.48 21.64
C ARG A 301 1.80 -7.16 21.00
N ARG A 302 0.90 -6.58 20.22
CA ARG A 302 1.05 -5.23 19.67
C ARG A 302 1.22 -4.22 20.80
N ALA A 303 2.19 -3.30 20.66
CA ALA A 303 2.35 -2.19 21.60
C ALA A 303 1.13 -1.24 21.56
N VAL A 304 0.49 -1.10 22.72
CA VAL A 304 -0.60 -0.13 22.95
C VAL A 304 -0.20 0.73 24.12
N LEU A 305 0.25 1.95 23.80
CA LEU A 305 0.81 2.93 24.72
C LEU A 305 -0.03 4.22 24.72
N GLU A 306 -1.30 4.17 24.29
CA GLU A 306 -2.14 5.36 24.14
C GLU A 306 -2.22 6.17 25.44
N GLY A 307 -1.87 7.45 25.37
CA GLY A 307 -1.91 8.38 26.50
C GLY A 307 -0.75 8.26 27.48
N GLU A 308 0.24 7.39 27.21
CA GLU A 308 1.38 7.21 28.10
C GLU A 308 2.40 8.35 28.03
N ASP A 309 3.07 8.56 29.17
CA ASP A 309 4.22 9.45 29.27
C ASP A 309 5.51 8.66 28.96
N LEU A 310 6.06 8.95 27.80
CA LEU A 310 7.30 8.43 27.25
C LEU A 310 8.32 9.56 27.04
N SER A 311 8.11 10.71 27.68
CA SER A 311 8.99 11.87 27.55
C SER A 311 10.41 11.54 28.01
N GLY A 312 11.41 12.06 27.28
CA GLY A 312 12.83 11.87 27.56
C GLY A 312 13.36 10.43 27.44
N ARG A 313 12.53 9.46 27.01
CA ARG A 313 12.96 8.06 26.89
C ARG A 313 13.78 7.81 25.64
N THR A 314 14.66 6.81 25.72
CA THR A 314 15.36 6.27 24.55
C THR A 314 14.53 5.15 23.94
N LEU A 315 14.05 5.40 22.74
CA LEU A 315 13.30 4.52 21.83
C LEU A 315 14.00 4.45 20.46
N ALA A 316 15.29 4.73 20.41
CA ALA A 316 16.09 4.63 19.21
C ALA A 316 16.04 3.21 18.68
N GLU A 317 15.85 3.07 17.36
CA GLU A 317 15.72 1.78 16.65
C GLU A 317 14.57 0.89 17.18
N ALA A 318 13.65 1.44 17.99
CA ALA A 318 12.59 0.64 18.59
C ALA A 318 11.64 0.07 17.51
N PRO A 319 11.24 -1.21 17.62
CA PRO A 319 10.35 -1.87 16.67
C PRO A 319 8.90 -1.48 16.98
N LEU A 320 8.47 -0.29 16.54
CA LEU A 320 7.16 0.31 16.81
C LEU A 320 6.21 0.22 15.59
N THR A 321 6.46 -0.70 14.67
CA THR A 321 5.67 -0.87 13.45
C THR A 321 4.21 -1.18 13.79
N ASN A 322 3.32 -0.35 13.29
CA ASN A 322 1.90 -0.33 13.62
C ASN A 322 1.61 -0.12 15.12
N ALA A 323 2.52 0.34 15.98
CA ALA A 323 2.22 0.61 17.39
C ALA A 323 1.09 1.65 17.56
N SER A 324 0.40 1.63 18.71
CA SER A 324 -0.55 2.68 19.08
C SER A 324 0.10 3.61 20.11
N LEU A 325 0.49 4.80 19.64
CA LEU A 325 1.13 5.89 20.40
C LEU A 325 0.23 7.15 20.44
N ARG A 326 -1.08 6.94 20.29
CA ARG A 326 -2.07 8.01 20.23
C ARG A 326 -2.02 8.80 21.53
N ARG A 327 -1.99 10.14 21.45
CA ARG A 327 -1.98 11.04 22.62
C ARG A 327 -0.83 10.78 23.62
N CYS A 328 0.22 10.07 23.24
CA CYS A 328 1.40 9.94 24.09
C CYS A 328 2.12 11.28 24.22
N ASP A 329 2.82 11.45 25.33
CA ASP A 329 3.91 12.42 25.44
C ASP A 329 5.23 11.72 25.13
N LEU A 330 5.91 12.16 24.09
CA LEU A 330 7.20 11.71 23.59
C LEU A 330 8.17 12.90 23.53
N SER A 331 7.88 13.98 24.26
CA SER A 331 8.68 15.19 24.27
C SER A 331 10.11 14.90 24.75
N GLY A 332 11.10 15.37 24.00
CA GLY A 332 12.52 15.11 24.26
C GLY A 332 12.95 13.65 24.17
N SER A 333 12.07 12.74 23.71
CA SER A 333 12.43 11.34 23.49
C SER A 333 13.39 11.18 22.30
N ASP A 334 14.21 10.13 22.34
CA ASP A 334 15.06 9.72 21.23
C ASP A 334 14.39 8.55 20.49
N LEU A 335 13.89 8.81 19.30
CA LEU A 335 13.29 7.88 18.34
C LEU A 335 14.19 7.77 17.08
N GLY A 336 15.49 8.08 17.19
CA GLY A 336 16.43 7.97 16.08
C GLY A 336 16.41 6.57 15.47
N GLY A 337 16.18 6.47 14.16
CA GLY A 337 16.07 5.17 13.47
C GLY A 337 14.90 4.28 13.90
N ALA A 338 13.95 4.76 14.72
CA ALA A 338 12.83 3.95 15.16
C ALA A 338 11.94 3.50 13.99
N GLU A 339 11.46 2.25 14.05
CA GLU A 339 10.58 1.67 13.04
C GLU A 339 9.12 2.00 13.40
N LEU A 340 8.58 3.08 12.85
CA LEU A 340 7.24 3.60 13.13
C LEU A 340 6.27 3.42 11.95
N HIS A 341 6.57 2.49 11.03
CA HIS A 341 5.77 2.27 9.84
C HIS A 341 4.31 1.97 10.21
N GLY A 342 3.37 2.77 9.70
CA GLY A 342 1.94 2.61 10.00
C GLY A 342 1.53 2.87 11.46
N ALA A 343 2.43 3.38 12.32
CA ALA A 343 2.12 3.67 13.71
C ALA A 343 1.03 4.75 13.85
N ASP A 344 0.24 4.66 14.91
CA ASP A 344 -0.81 5.63 15.23
C ASP A 344 -0.30 6.64 16.26
N LEU A 345 0.10 7.83 15.80
CA LEU A 345 0.64 8.95 16.57
C LEU A 345 -0.34 10.13 16.60
N ARG A 346 -1.63 9.91 16.34
CA ARG A 346 -2.61 11.00 16.28
C ARG A 346 -2.66 11.73 17.62
N HIS A 347 -2.59 13.05 17.58
CA HIS A 347 -2.54 13.91 18.76
C HIS A 347 -1.37 13.61 19.74
N ALA A 348 -0.31 12.91 19.31
CA ALA A 348 0.88 12.75 20.14
C ALA A 348 1.63 14.08 20.28
N GLU A 349 2.30 14.26 21.42
CA GLU A 349 3.20 15.38 21.66
C GLU A 349 4.63 14.88 21.57
N ILE A 350 5.43 15.45 20.68
CA ILE A 350 6.82 15.08 20.44
C ILE A 350 7.60 16.39 20.39
N LEU A 351 7.60 17.16 21.46
CA LEU A 351 8.29 18.46 21.47
C LEU A 351 9.79 18.27 21.58
N GLY A 352 10.56 18.74 20.61
CA GLY A 352 12.03 18.65 20.61
C GLY A 352 12.58 17.22 20.58
N GLY A 353 11.80 16.24 20.11
CA GLY A 353 12.24 14.85 20.00
C GLY A 353 13.25 14.63 18.86
N VAL A 354 14.03 13.55 18.97
CA VAL A 354 14.94 13.10 17.91
C VAL A 354 14.26 11.98 17.13
N LEU A 355 14.01 12.17 15.84
CA LEU A 355 13.44 11.18 14.92
C LEU A 355 14.31 11.04 13.66
N SER A 356 15.59 11.41 13.74
CA SER A 356 16.49 11.36 12.60
C SER A 356 16.60 9.91 12.10
N GLY A 357 16.40 9.70 10.80
CA GLY A 357 16.37 8.38 10.17
C GLY A 357 15.19 7.48 10.55
N ALA A 358 14.22 7.96 11.35
CA ALA A 358 13.07 7.14 11.74
C ALA A 358 12.19 6.79 10.53
N ASN A 359 11.64 5.58 10.53
CA ASN A 359 10.72 5.12 9.49
C ASN A 359 9.27 5.42 9.88
N LEU A 360 8.76 6.59 9.50
CA LEU A 360 7.38 7.04 9.71
C LEU A 360 6.49 6.80 8.47
N ALA A 361 6.89 5.92 7.56
CA ALA A 361 6.14 5.67 6.34
C ALA A 361 4.71 5.23 6.69
N VAL A 362 3.73 5.91 6.10
CA VAL A 362 2.29 5.62 6.29
C VAL A 362 1.81 5.80 7.74
N ALA A 363 2.62 6.42 8.61
CA ALA A 363 2.24 6.71 9.98
C ALA A 363 1.08 7.72 10.04
N ARG A 364 0.24 7.61 11.06
CA ARG A 364 -0.89 8.52 11.30
C ARG A 364 -0.48 9.57 12.32
N LEU A 365 -0.11 10.75 11.84
CA LEU A 365 0.39 11.89 12.62
C LEU A 365 -0.62 13.05 12.68
N ARG A 366 -1.88 12.81 12.32
CA ARG A 366 -2.91 13.84 12.28
C ARG A 366 -3.00 14.56 13.62
N HIS A 367 -2.88 15.90 13.59
CA HIS A 367 -2.86 16.76 14.78
C HIS A 367 -1.75 16.46 15.81
N ALA A 368 -0.69 15.75 15.42
CA ALA A 368 0.50 15.59 16.27
C ALA A 368 1.28 16.90 16.38
N ARG A 369 1.99 17.08 17.50
CA ARG A 369 2.84 18.24 17.78
C ARG A 369 4.30 17.83 17.70
N LEU A 370 4.95 18.12 16.58
CA LEU A 370 6.34 17.81 16.24
C LEU A 370 7.25 19.05 16.31
N ARG A 371 6.92 20.02 17.18
CA ARG A 371 7.64 21.30 17.22
C ARG A 371 9.10 21.10 17.62
N GLY A 372 10.00 21.70 16.85
CA GLY A 372 11.44 21.61 17.11
C GLY A 372 12.02 20.20 16.95
N CYS A 373 11.28 19.25 16.37
CA CYS A 373 11.78 17.90 16.15
C CYS A 373 12.94 17.85 15.16
N ARG A 374 13.80 16.86 15.37
CA ARG A 374 14.86 16.48 14.43
C ARG A 374 14.38 15.32 13.58
N LEU A 375 13.97 15.57 12.34
CA LEU A 375 13.43 14.60 11.39
C LEU A 375 14.41 14.34 10.23
N GLU A 376 15.70 14.67 10.40
CA GLU A 376 16.67 14.57 9.31
C GLU A 376 16.78 13.13 8.80
N GLY A 377 16.60 12.94 7.49
CA GLY A 377 16.60 11.61 6.86
C GLY A 377 15.41 10.70 7.23
N ALA A 378 14.41 11.20 7.95
CA ALA A 378 13.22 10.40 8.29
C ALA A 378 12.39 10.05 7.05
N ASN A 379 11.84 8.85 7.03
CA ASN A 379 10.93 8.41 5.96
C ASN A 379 9.48 8.74 6.33
N LEU A 380 8.88 9.75 5.69
CA LEU A 380 7.48 10.16 5.89
C LEU A 380 6.60 9.80 4.67
N THR A 381 7.03 8.85 3.85
CA THR A 381 6.30 8.49 2.63
C THR A 381 4.88 8.02 2.95
N GLY A 382 3.88 8.66 2.33
CA GLY A 382 2.46 8.36 2.56
C GLY A 382 1.93 8.65 3.96
N ALA A 383 2.69 9.31 4.84
CA ALA A 383 2.25 9.64 6.20
C ALA A 383 1.08 10.63 6.20
N ASP A 384 0.16 10.49 7.17
CA ASP A 384 -0.95 11.43 7.36
C ASP A 384 -0.58 12.50 8.40
N LEU A 385 -0.09 13.64 7.91
CA LEU A 385 0.33 14.81 8.70
C LEU A 385 -0.75 15.91 8.74
N ALA A 386 -2.01 15.61 8.39
CA ALA A 386 -3.04 16.64 8.32
C ALA A 386 -3.22 17.37 9.67
N GLY A 387 -3.15 18.69 9.64
CA GLY A 387 -3.22 19.54 10.84
C GLY A 387 -2.13 19.28 11.87
N ALA A 388 -1.04 18.60 11.51
CA ALA A 388 0.12 18.43 12.37
C ALA A 388 0.91 19.75 12.46
N ASP A 389 1.60 19.94 13.58
CA ASP A 389 2.41 21.11 13.84
C ASP A 389 3.89 20.73 13.82
N LEU A 390 4.61 21.12 12.77
CA LEU A 390 6.04 20.88 12.59
C LEU A 390 6.86 22.16 12.78
N SER A 391 6.33 23.15 13.52
CA SER A 391 7.00 24.44 13.64
C SER A 391 8.42 24.30 14.18
N GLY A 392 9.39 24.90 13.50
CA GLY A 392 10.81 24.84 13.84
C GLY A 392 11.46 23.45 13.71
N ALA A 393 10.80 22.46 13.11
CA ALA A 393 11.39 21.14 12.89
C ALA A 393 12.48 21.18 11.81
N LEU A 394 13.46 20.28 11.95
CA LEU A 394 14.56 20.09 11.01
C LEU A 394 14.29 18.85 10.16
N CYS A 395 13.97 19.03 8.88
CA CYS A 395 13.52 17.96 7.99
C CYS A 395 14.47 17.73 6.80
N ALA A 396 15.74 18.09 6.95
CA ALA A 396 16.75 17.89 5.91
C ALA A 396 16.79 16.41 5.48
N GLU A 397 16.75 16.15 4.17
CA GLU A 397 16.74 14.80 3.59
C GLU A 397 15.55 13.89 3.93
N ALA A 398 14.57 14.36 4.69
CA ALA A 398 13.36 13.60 4.98
C ALA A 398 12.52 13.39 3.70
N ASP A 399 11.90 12.23 3.55
CA ASP A 399 11.10 11.90 2.36
C ASP A 399 9.59 12.07 2.63
N PHE A 400 8.98 13.07 2.00
CA PHE A 400 7.55 13.39 2.11
C PHE A 400 6.72 12.89 0.91
N LYS A 401 7.26 11.97 0.09
CA LYS A 401 6.55 11.47 -1.09
C LYS A 401 5.16 10.94 -0.73
N GLY A 402 4.12 11.59 -1.26
CA GLY A 402 2.73 11.21 -1.03
C GLY A 402 2.19 11.46 0.38
N ALA A 403 2.93 12.17 1.23
CA ALA A 403 2.46 12.57 2.56
C ALA A 403 1.29 13.56 2.47
N ASN A 404 0.29 13.42 3.36
CA ASN A 404 -0.83 14.34 3.44
C ASN A 404 -0.50 15.49 4.40
N LEU A 405 -0.23 16.67 3.86
CA LEU A 405 0.11 17.87 4.63
C LEU A 405 -1.08 18.84 4.82
N LEU A 406 -2.31 18.41 4.57
CA LEU A 406 -3.46 19.31 4.59
C LEU A 406 -3.61 20.07 5.92
N GLY A 407 -3.50 21.40 5.88
CA GLY A 407 -3.60 22.27 7.05
C GLY A 407 -2.46 22.11 8.06
N ALA A 408 -1.34 21.47 7.68
CA ALA A 408 -0.16 21.38 8.52
C ALA A 408 0.48 22.77 8.75
N VAL A 409 1.10 22.94 9.90
CA VAL A 409 1.83 24.16 10.27
C VAL A 409 3.33 23.90 10.13
N LEU A 410 3.98 24.68 9.26
CA LEU A 410 5.39 24.60 8.90
C LEU A 410 6.16 25.88 9.25
N ASP A 411 5.64 26.68 10.19
CA ASP A 411 6.28 27.93 10.63
C ASP A 411 7.73 27.66 11.06
N ASP A 412 8.70 28.38 10.51
CA ASP A 412 10.13 28.22 10.78
C ASP A 412 10.72 26.81 10.52
N THR A 413 10.00 25.91 9.84
CA THR A 413 10.50 24.55 9.51
C THR A 413 11.57 24.60 8.43
N ASP A 414 12.64 23.79 8.58
CA ASP A 414 13.64 23.62 7.54
C ASP A 414 13.36 22.38 6.67
N LEU A 415 12.82 22.61 5.48
CA LEU A 415 12.57 21.61 4.45
C LEU A 415 13.52 21.77 3.25
N SER A 416 14.61 22.56 3.34
CA SER A 416 15.40 22.94 2.16
C SER A 416 15.98 21.76 1.37
N ALA A 417 16.22 20.64 2.05
CA ALA A 417 16.73 19.39 1.47
C ALA A 417 15.72 18.24 1.54
N ALA A 418 14.45 18.52 1.81
CA ALA A 418 13.41 17.49 1.86
C ALA A 418 13.14 16.92 0.46
N LYS A 419 12.85 15.61 0.41
CA LYS A 419 12.60 14.84 -0.81
C LYS A 419 11.11 14.57 -0.96
N GLY A 420 10.66 14.34 -2.20
CA GLY A 420 9.29 13.88 -2.48
C GLY A 420 8.16 14.89 -2.25
N LEU A 421 8.46 16.13 -1.85
CA LEU A 421 7.48 17.21 -1.76
C LEU A 421 7.04 17.66 -3.17
N THR A 422 5.77 18.01 -3.27
CA THR A 422 5.15 18.57 -4.47
C THR A 422 4.47 19.90 -4.15
N GLN A 423 4.31 20.76 -5.14
CA GLN A 423 3.63 22.05 -4.95
C GLN A 423 2.21 21.87 -4.40
N ALA A 424 1.47 20.87 -4.89
CA ALA A 424 0.11 20.56 -4.45
C ALA A 424 0.01 20.24 -2.95
N GLN A 425 1.04 19.62 -2.36
CA GLN A 425 1.07 19.33 -0.92
C GLN A 425 1.23 20.60 -0.07
N LEU A 426 1.78 21.67 -0.64
CA LEU A 426 2.05 22.94 0.04
C LEU A 426 0.91 23.96 -0.10
N GLU A 427 -0.08 23.74 -0.97
CA GLU A 427 -1.16 24.72 -1.25
C GLU A 427 -2.02 25.07 -0.03
N THR A 428 -2.08 24.18 0.97
CA THR A 428 -2.94 24.33 2.16
C THR A 428 -2.16 24.38 3.46
N VAL A 429 -0.82 24.40 3.38
CA VAL A 429 0.03 24.49 4.57
C VAL A 429 0.20 25.94 4.98
N ARG A 430 0.38 26.16 6.27
CA ARG A 430 0.82 27.45 6.80
C ARG A 430 2.34 27.42 6.94
N GLY A 431 3.02 28.49 6.55
CA GLY A 431 4.41 28.70 6.90
C GLY A 431 4.73 30.19 7.00
N THR A 432 6.00 30.47 7.30
CA THR A 432 6.53 31.82 7.52
C THR A 432 7.64 32.11 6.52
N LEU A 433 8.13 33.35 6.49
CA LEU A 433 9.29 33.73 5.67
C LEU A 433 10.58 32.99 6.03
N LYS A 434 10.66 32.41 7.24
CA LYS A 434 11.83 31.62 7.66
C LYS A 434 11.68 30.13 7.32
N THR A 435 10.50 29.69 6.90
CA THR A 435 10.27 28.32 6.45
C THR A 435 11.10 28.11 5.18
N ARG A 436 12.06 27.20 5.23
CA ARG A 436 12.95 26.92 4.09
C ARG A 436 12.36 25.79 3.28
N LEU A 437 12.17 25.99 1.98
CA LEU A 437 11.64 24.97 1.07
C LEU A 437 12.72 24.46 0.10
N PRO A 438 12.54 23.26 -0.48
CA PRO A 438 13.36 22.80 -1.60
C PRO A 438 13.27 23.76 -2.80
N PRO A 439 14.30 23.80 -3.67
CA PRO A 439 14.28 24.61 -4.88
C PRO A 439 13.04 24.33 -5.75
N GLY A 440 12.39 25.40 -6.21
CA GLY A 440 11.23 25.32 -7.11
C GLY A 440 9.87 25.12 -6.43
N LEU A 441 9.82 25.12 -5.09
CA LEU A 441 8.59 25.05 -4.31
C LEU A 441 8.34 26.35 -3.54
N PHE A 442 7.07 26.70 -3.37
CA PHE A 442 6.66 27.97 -2.75
C PHE A 442 5.48 27.77 -1.79
N LEU A 443 5.42 28.60 -0.75
CA LEU A 443 4.28 28.64 0.17
C LEU A 443 3.16 29.54 -0.38
N PRO A 444 1.88 29.22 -0.09
CA PRO A 444 0.76 30.08 -0.46
C PRO A 444 0.85 31.43 0.28
N GLY A 445 0.94 32.52 -0.48
CA GLY A 445 0.95 33.90 0.06
C GLY A 445 2.33 34.49 0.36
N GLY A 446 3.42 33.86 -0.09
CA GLY A 446 4.77 34.44 -0.07
C GLY A 446 5.22 34.87 -1.46
N ASP A 447 5.15 36.18 -1.74
CA ASP A 447 5.98 36.84 -2.77
C ASP A 447 7.35 37.21 -2.18
#